data_AF-A0A534YYH5-F1
#
_entry.id   AF-A0A534YYH5-F1
#
_cell.length_a   1.000
_cell.length_b   1.000
_cell.length_c   1.000
_cell.angle_alpha   90.00
_cell.angle_beta   90.00
_cell.angle_gamma   90.00
#
_symmetry.space_group_name_H-M   'P 1'
#
loop_
_entity.id
_entity.type
_entity.pdbx_description
1 polymer ?
#
loop_
_entity_poly.entity_id
_entity_poly.type
_entity_poly.pdbx_seq_one_letter_code
_entity_poly.pdbx_strand_id
1 'polypeptide(L)'
;RLDGKEDWPAAEAGDHPLTELVLADFLIVDVTKPYVEKGSFLEIELATRGARAHQTCGGRALNDDVMDTIFTLLINAGNGPKIRDGVDQATMPASRTFPYLAPPNPDPPEPPVQHEASGP
;
A
#
# COMPACT_ATOMS: atom_id res chain seq x y z
N ARG A 1 5.90 8.71 16.56
CA ARG A 1 6.17 7.36 17.11
C ARG A 1 4.94 6.91 17.88
N LEU A 2 4.43 5.71 17.61
CA LEU A 2 3.28 5.15 18.33
C LEU A 2 3.71 4.36 19.58
N ASP A 3 4.95 3.88 19.61
CA ASP A 3 5.53 2.98 20.63
C ASP A 3 6.82 3.53 21.27
N GLY A 4 7.21 4.77 20.93
CA GLY A 4 8.45 5.39 21.40
C GLY A 4 9.74 4.95 20.69
N LYS A 5 9.67 3.99 19.75
CA LYS A 5 10.83 3.49 18.99
C LYS A 5 11.12 4.34 17.73
N GLU A 6 12.39 4.50 17.42
CA GLU A 6 12.83 5.02 16.12
C GLU A 6 12.97 3.87 15.12
N ASP A 7 12.06 3.79 14.15
CA ASP A 7 12.19 2.80 13.08
C ASP A 7 12.90 3.36 11.84
N TRP A 8 12.94 4.69 11.69
CA TRP A 8 13.59 5.40 10.59
C TRP A 8 14.60 6.44 11.08
N PRO A 9 15.77 6.01 11.59
CA PRO A 9 16.83 6.95 11.92
C PRO A 9 17.33 7.63 10.63
N ALA A 10 17.51 8.94 10.67
CA ALA A 10 18.07 9.68 9.54
C ALA A 10 19.51 9.20 9.23
N ALA A 11 19.90 9.26 7.96
CA ALA A 11 21.27 9.03 7.54
C ALA A 11 22.21 10.13 8.08
N GLU A 12 23.52 9.93 7.97
CA GLU A 12 24.53 10.91 8.45
C GLU A 12 24.35 12.31 7.81
N ALA A 13 23.90 12.37 6.56
CA ALA A 13 23.60 13.60 5.84
C ALA A 13 22.23 14.23 6.21
N GLY A 14 21.44 13.59 7.09
CA GLY A 14 20.11 14.03 7.50
C GLY A 14 18.96 13.49 6.64
N ASP A 15 19.26 12.71 5.59
CA ASP A 15 18.24 12.16 4.69
C ASP A 15 17.39 11.08 5.37
N HIS A 16 16.11 11.06 5.04
CA HIS A 16 15.23 9.98 5.46
C HIS A 16 15.58 8.68 4.70
N PRO A 17 15.64 7.50 5.35
CA PRO A 17 15.96 6.23 4.66
C PRO A 17 15.01 5.80 3.53
N LEU A 18 13.89 6.50 3.37
CA LEU A 18 12.88 6.25 2.34
C LEU A 18 12.88 7.31 1.22
N THR A 19 13.77 8.32 1.26
CA THR A 19 13.78 9.42 0.27
C THR A 19 13.80 8.88 -1.16
N GLU A 20 14.78 8.03 -1.50
CA GLU A 20 14.90 7.47 -2.85
C GLU A 20 13.70 6.59 -3.24
N LEU A 21 13.16 5.81 -2.28
CA LEU A 21 11.99 4.97 -2.54
C LEU A 21 10.77 5.80 -2.92
N VAL A 22 10.55 6.92 -2.21
CA VAL A 22 9.37 7.78 -2.41
C VAL A 22 9.56 8.68 -3.64
N LEU A 23 10.77 9.17 -3.89
CA LEU A 23 11.06 10.06 -5.03
C LEU A 23 11.12 9.32 -6.38
N ALA A 24 11.47 8.04 -6.38
CA ALA A 24 11.56 7.21 -7.58
C ALA A 24 10.24 7.14 -8.38
N ASP A 25 9.09 7.22 -7.71
CA ASP A 25 7.72 7.23 -8.27
C ASP A 25 7.51 6.27 -9.46
N PHE A 26 7.90 5.01 -9.29
CA PHE A 26 7.62 3.95 -10.25
C PHE A 26 7.03 2.72 -9.57
N LEU A 27 6.31 1.90 -10.35
CA LEU A 27 5.85 0.59 -9.93
C LEU A 27 6.71 -0.48 -10.60
N ILE A 28 7.50 -1.23 -9.83
CA ILE A 28 8.34 -2.30 -10.39
C ILE A 28 7.51 -3.58 -10.54
N VAL A 29 7.64 -4.21 -11.71
CA VAL A 29 7.12 -5.56 -11.97
C VAL A 29 8.20 -6.43 -12.59
N ASP A 30 8.45 -7.60 -12.01
CA ASP A 30 9.29 -8.65 -12.57
C ASP A 30 8.41 -9.77 -13.16
N VAL A 31 8.28 -9.76 -14.48
CA VAL A 31 7.45 -10.72 -15.23
C VAL A 31 8.01 -12.15 -15.24
N THR A 32 9.23 -12.36 -14.72
CA THR A 32 9.84 -13.69 -14.61
C THR A 32 9.48 -14.42 -13.31
N LYS A 33 8.83 -13.71 -12.36
CA LYS A 33 8.45 -14.24 -11.05
C LYS A 33 6.95 -14.54 -10.96
N PRO A 34 6.53 -15.41 -10.03
CA PRO A 34 5.12 -15.72 -9.84
C PRO A 34 4.28 -14.50 -9.45
N TYR A 35 3.08 -14.39 -10.04
CA TYR A 35 2.06 -13.47 -9.57
C TYR A 35 1.50 -13.91 -8.23
N VAL A 36 1.39 -12.98 -7.28
CA VAL A 36 0.74 -13.18 -5.98
C VAL A 36 -0.29 -12.07 -5.77
N GLU A 37 -1.53 -12.46 -5.46
CA GLU A 37 -2.65 -11.51 -5.32
C GLU A 37 -2.50 -10.57 -4.11
N LYS A 38 -1.77 -11.01 -3.08
CA LYS A 38 -1.62 -10.30 -1.80
C LYS A 38 -0.17 -10.29 -1.35
N GLY A 39 0.31 -9.14 -0.89
CA GLY A 39 1.67 -8.96 -0.37
C GLY A 39 2.75 -8.86 -1.45
N SER A 40 2.37 -8.61 -2.71
CA SER A 40 3.32 -8.29 -3.78
C SER A 40 3.69 -6.81 -3.81
N PHE A 41 2.87 -5.94 -3.22
CA PHE A 41 3.16 -4.52 -3.13
C PHE A 41 4.44 -4.23 -2.34
N LEU A 42 5.35 -3.46 -2.95
CA LEU A 42 6.69 -3.11 -2.49
C LEU A 42 7.63 -4.31 -2.23
N GLU A 43 7.27 -5.52 -2.64
CA GLU A 43 8.06 -6.71 -2.27
C GLU A 43 9.48 -6.67 -2.81
N ILE A 44 9.67 -6.14 -4.03
CA ILE A 44 10.98 -6.03 -4.72
C ILE A 44 11.84 -4.95 -4.06
N GLU A 45 11.24 -3.80 -3.77
CA GLU A 45 11.88 -2.64 -3.19
C GLU A 45 12.35 -2.96 -1.76
N LEU A 46 11.48 -3.59 -0.97
CA LEU A 46 11.80 -4.05 0.38
C LEU A 46 12.81 -5.20 0.36
N ALA A 47 12.78 -6.06 -0.65
CA ALA A 47 13.77 -7.11 -0.82
C ALA A 47 15.17 -6.53 -1.04
N THR A 48 15.26 -5.58 -1.97
CA THR A 48 16.50 -4.89 -2.33
C THR A 48 17.08 -4.15 -1.12
N ARG A 49 16.24 -3.41 -0.38
CA ARG A 49 16.68 -2.71 0.84
C ARG A 49 17.15 -3.65 1.94
N GLY A 50 16.54 -4.83 2.05
CA GLY A 50 16.92 -5.88 3.00
C GLY A 50 18.05 -6.80 2.52
N ALA A 51 18.68 -6.51 1.38
CA ALA A 51 19.69 -7.37 0.74
C ALA A 51 19.22 -8.84 0.55
N ARG A 52 17.93 -9.04 0.28
CA ARG A 52 17.33 -10.35 -0.01
C ARG A 52 16.85 -10.42 -1.46
N ALA A 53 16.78 -11.62 -2.02
CA ALA A 53 16.15 -11.82 -3.32
C ALA A 53 14.61 -11.72 -3.19
N HIS A 54 14.00 -10.99 -4.13
CA HIS A 54 12.53 -10.92 -4.22
C HIS A 54 11.94 -12.23 -4.74
N GLN A 55 10.73 -12.53 -4.28
CA GLN A 55 10.07 -13.82 -4.51
C GLN A 55 8.86 -13.73 -5.43
N THR A 56 8.25 -12.56 -5.53
CA THR A 56 7.03 -12.33 -6.31
C THR A 56 7.32 -11.44 -7.51
N CYS A 57 6.33 -11.29 -8.40
CA CYS A 57 6.43 -10.34 -9.50
C CYS A 57 6.44 -8.86 -9.06
N GLY A 58 6.25 -8.56 -7.78
CA GLY A 58 6.05 -7.18 -7.33
C GLY A 58 4.76 -6.57 -7.88
N GLY A 59 4.75 -5.26 -8.04
CA GLY A 59 3.61 -4.51 -8.56
C GLY A 59 2.53 -4.23 -7.51
N ARG A 60 1.34 -3.84 -7.98
CA ARG A 60 0.17 -3.56 -7.14
C ARG A 60 -1.01 -4.36 -7.67
N ALA A 61 -1.27 -5.51 -7.05
CA ALA A 61 -2.44 -6.30 -7.42
C ALA A 61 -3.73 -5.56 -7.03
N LEU A 62 -4.78 -5.70 -7.84
CA LEU A 62 -6.01 -4.91 -7.72
C LEU A 62 -6.73 -5.11 -6.39
N ASN A 63 -6.66 -6.32 -5.84
CA ASN A 63 -7.31 -6.69 -4.59
C ASN A 63 -6.32 -6.80 -3.41
N ASP A 64 -5.10 -6.25 -3.56
CA ASP A 64 -4.11 -6.24 -2.48
C ASP A 64 -4.39 -5.11 -1.48
N ASP A 65 -4.13 -5.40 -0.21
CA ASP A 65 -4.25 -4.45 0.89
C ASP A 65 -2.95 -3.67 1.04
N VAL A 66 -2.75 -2.75 0.08
CA VAL A 66 -1.53 -1.96 -0.02
C VAL A 66 -1.43 -0.87 1.03
N MET A 67 -2.56 -0.42 1.57
CA MET A 67 -2.61 0.69 2.53
C MET A 67 -2.03 0.25 3.88
N ASP A 68 -2.40 -0.94 4.36
CA ASP A 68 -1.76 -1.49 5.54
C ASP A 68 -0.24 -1.69 5.32
N THR A 69 0.17 -2.10 4.11
CA THR A 69 1.59 -2.32 3.78
C THR A 69 2.38 -1.01 3.80
N ILE A 70 1.86 0.04 3.15
CA ILE A 70 2.54 1.35 3.12
C ILE A 70 2.54 2.00 4.50
N PHE A 71 1.47 1.89 5.29
CA PHE A 71 1.43 2.44 6.65
C PHE A 71 2.36 1.71 7.59
N THR A 72 2.39 0.38 7.53
CA THR A 72 3.36 -0.42 8.30
C THR A 72 4.79 0.01 7.94
N LEU A 73 5.09 0.15 6.65
CA LEU A 73 6.40 0.63 6.23
C LEU A 73 6.71 2.04 6.77
N LEU A 74 5.83 3.01 6.55
CA LEU A 74 6.09 4.41 6.92
C LEU A 74 6.18 4.60 8.44
N ILE A 75 5.42 3.82 9.23
CA ILE A 75 5.29 4.03 10.68
C ILE A 75 6.31 3.22 11.47
N ASN A 76 6.50 1.94 11.13
CA ASN A 76 7.35 1.02 11.91
C ASN A 76 8.40 0.27 11.07
N ALA A 77 8.68 0.74 9.85
CA ALA A 77 9.63 0.15 8.91
C ALA A 77 9.36 -1.29 8.48
N GLY A 78 8.14 -1.80 8.70
CA GLY A 78 7.83 -3.21 8.49
C GLY A 78 8.09 -4.10 9.72
N ASN A 79 8.39 -3.50 10.88
CA ASN A 79 8.69 -4.22 12.11
C ASN A 79 7.46 -4.37 13.01
N GLY A 80 7.31 -5.53 13.66
CA GLY A 80 6.24 -5.72 14.63
C GLY A 80 4.86 -5.86 13.98
N PRO A 81 3.77 -5.49 14.69
CA PRO A 81 2.42 -5.62 14.18
C PRO A 81 2.14 -4.78 12.93
N LYS A 82 1.28 -5.30 12.05
CA LYS A 82 0.76 -4.56 10.88
C LYS A 82 -0.03 -3.34 11.36
N ILE A 83 0.23 -2.18 10.78
CA ILE A 83 -0.57 -0.97 11.01
C ILE A 83 -1.70 -0.95 10.00
N ARG A 84 -2.93 -0.73 10.50
CA ARG A 84 -4.16 -0.85 9.73
C ARG A 84 -4.83 0.48 9.51
N ASP A 85 -5.35 0.71 8.31
CA ASP A 85 -6.15 1.91 7.98
C ASP A 85 -7.65 1.75 8.31
N GLY A 86 -8.07 0.51 8.60
CA GLY A 86 -9.45 0.15 8.89
C GLY A 86 -10.23 -0.38 7.69
N VAL A 87 -9.61 -0.49 6.51
CA VAL A 87 -10.22 -0.93 5.25
C VAL A 87 -9.38 -2.04 4.61
N ASP A 88 -9.76 -3.29 4.85
CA ASP A 88 -9.00 -4.45 4.36
C ASP A 88 -9.21 -4.79 2.88
N GLN A 89 -10.33 -4.36 2.31
CA GLN A 89 -10.73 -4.67 0.94
C GLN A 89 -11.86 -3.77 0.45
N ALA A 90 -11.99 -3.67 -0.88
CA ALA A 90 -13.13 -3.04 -1.50
C ALA A 90 -14.42 -3.85 -1.23
N THR A 91 -15.56 -3.14 -1.10
CA THR A 91 -16.90 -3.76 -0.95
C THR A 91 -17.19 -4.75 -2.08
N MET A 92 -16.81 -4.38 -3.31
CA MET A 92 -16.87 -5.24 -4.48
C MET A 92 -15.44 -5.45 -5.01
N PRO A 93 -14.84 -6.63 -4.80
CA PRO A 93 -13.51 -6.93 -5.33
C PRO A 93 -13.47 -6.88 -6.86
N ALA A 94 -12.32 -6.53 -7.41
CA ALA A 94 -12.05 -6.60 -8.84
C ALA A 94 -12.08 -8.05 -9.33
N SER A 95 -12.67 -8.28 -10.51
CA SER A 95 -12.64 -9.61 -11.14
C SER A 95 -11.21 -10.06 -11.43
N ARG A 96 -10.98 -11.38 -11.44
CA ARG A 96 -9.72 -12.02 -11.86
C ARG A 96 -9.71 -12.38 -13.34
N THR A 97 -10.77 -12.03 -14.07
CA THR A 97 -10.88 -12.21 -15.53
C THR A 97 -10.94 -10.85 -16.19
N PHE A 98 -10.23 -10.69 -17.30
CA PHE A 98 -10.32 -9.49 -18.14
C PHE A 98 -11.79 -9.15 -18.44
N PRO A 99 -12.23 -7.88 -18.28
CA PRO A 99 -11.44 -6.65 -18.10
C PRO A 99 -11.11 -6.27 -16.64
N TYR A 100 -11.19 -7.19 -15.68
CA TYR A 100 -10.86 -6.99 -14.26
C TYR A 100 -11.69 -5.93 -13.52
N LEU A 101 -12.88 -5.62 -14.04
CA LEU A 101 -13.78 -4.65 -13.42
C LEU A 101 -14.47 -5.26 -12.20
N ALA A 102 -14.65 -4.44 -11.17
CA ALA A 102 -15.54 -4.76 -10.06
C ALA A 102 -17.01 -4.60 -10.53
N PRO A 103 -17.93 -5.48 -10.07
CA PRO A 103 -19.36 -5.26 -10.28
C PRO A 103 -19.86 -4.05 -9.47
N PRO A 104 -21.04 -3.50 -9.81
CA PRO A 104 -21.68 -2.45 -9.01
C PRO A 104 -21.89 -2.87 -7.56
N ASN A 105 -21.75 -1.93 -6.63
CA ASN A 105 -22.12 -2.16 -5.22
C ASN A 105 -23.66 -2.25 -5.12
N PRO A 106 -24.23 -3.39 -4.66
CA PRO A 106 -25.68 -3.54 -4.53
C PRO A 106 -26.27 -2.68 -3.41
N ASP A 107 -25.45 -2.22 -2.46
CA ASP A 107 -25.85 -1.42 -1.31
C ASP A 107 -24.89 -0.22 -1.14
N PRO A 108 -24.98 0.81 -2.01
CA PRO A 108 -24.11 1.97 -1.92
C PRO A 108 -24.44 2.82 -0.68
N PRO A 109 -23.44 3.42 -0.01
CA PRO A 109 -23.70 4.31 1.10
C PRO A 109 -24.54 5.51 0.65
N GLU A 110 -25.43 5.99 1.52
CA GLU A 110 -26.19 7.21 1.26
C GLU A 110 -25.24 8.40 1.11
N PRO A 111 -25.42 9.25 0.08
CA PRO A 111 -24.64 10.47 -0.04
C PRO A 111 -24.78 11.34 1.22
N PRO A 112 -23.70 11.99 1.69
CA PRO A 112 -23.79 12.92 2.80
C PRO A 112 -24.78 14.05 2.44
N VAL A 113 -25.58 14.47 3.43
CA VAL A 113 -26.50 15.60 3.26
C VAL A 113 -25.68 16.83 2.87
N GLN A 114 -25.92 17.36 1.67
CA GLN A 114 -25.32 18.61 1.27
C GLN A 114 -25.97 19.71 2.11
N HIS A 115 -25.21 20.25 3.07
CA HIS A 115 -25.58 21.53 3.67
C HIS A 115 -25.37 22.59 2.60
N GLU A 116 -26.43 22.91 1.85
CA GLU A 116 -26.47 24.17 1.12
C GLU A 116 -26.20 25.26 2.15
N ALA A 117 -25.13 26.03 1.93
CA ALA A 117 -24.93 27.25 2.68
C ALA A 117 -26.12 28.16 2.36
N SER A 118 -27.12 28.15 3.22
CA SER A 118 -28.20 29.11 3.23
C SER A 118 -27.60 30.49 3.48
N GLY A 119 -27.23 31.18 2.40
CA GLY A 119 -27.06 32.63 2.41
C GLY A 119 -28.43 33.26 2.65
N PRO A 120 -28.50 34.21 3.59
CA PRO A 120 -28.52 35.61 3.20
C PRO A 120 -27.43 36.47 3.85
#